data_AF-A0A1L9UU90-F1
#
_entry.id   AF-A0A1L9UU90-F1
#
_cell.length_a   1.000
_cell.length_b   1.000
_cell.length_c   1.000
_cell.angle_alpha   90.00
_cell.angle_beta   90.00
_cell.angle_gamma   90.00
#
_symmetry.space_group_name_H-M   'P 1'
#
loop_
_entity.id
_entity.type
_entity.pdbx_description
1 polymer ?
#
loop_
_entity_poly.entity_id
_entity_poly.type
_entity_poly.pdbx_seq_one_letter_code
_entity_poly.pdbx_strand_id
1 'polypeptide(L)'
;MELGTRPGSKEFLAGLERCVLKDGRIFSEVEIQAWKGVRKGVYSALRGGYVEIFDKRPMRQDVKEYCAGEVTVLVDLFRIYDAKLKPPGEAFWRNYILDTTRERVRRSRESGFSGASKFDDRGPWDSESIEEAIDRWNDDVMDEALHGEGDDDYLDLEVYDYDYGWDNDDDDYRWVDDGPTNCRDIINDCDYHDYYSD
;
A
#
# COMPACT_ATOMS: atom_id res chain seq x y z
N MET A 1 6.00 1.85 6.48
CA MET A 1 7.25 1.16 6.12
C MET A 1 8.47 2.07 6.19
N GLU A 2 8.52 3.18 5.45
CA GLU A 2 9.69 4.10 5.45
C GLU A 2 10.19 4.45 6.87
N LEU A 3 9.28 4.87 7.76
CA LEU A 3 9.62 5.19 9.14
C LEU A 3 10.31 4.04 9.90
N GLY A 4 9.85 2.80 9.74
CA GLY A 4 10.45 1.64 10.41
C GLY A 4 11.88 1.41 9.91
N THR A 5 12.11 1.60 8.61
CA THR A 5 13.46 1.45 8.01
C THR A 5 14.38 2.65 8.20
N ARG A 6 13.86 3.81 8.63
CA ARG A 6 14.63 5.05 8.74
C ARG A 6 15.37 5.11 10.08
N PRO A 7 16.69 5.38 10.10
CA PRO A 7 17.39 5.72 11.33
C PRO A 7 16.99 7.12 11.84
N GLY A 8 16.93 7.30 13.16
CA GLY A 8 16.65 8.58 13.81
C GLY A 8 15.15 8.90 13.92
N SER A 9 14.84 10.20 13.95
CA SER A 9 13.48 10.70 14.24
C SER A 9 12.41 10.05 13.36
N LYS A 10 11.27 9.72 13.96
CA LYS A 10 10.07 9.18 13.30
C LYS A 10 8.87 10.13 13.36
N GLU A 11 9.09 11.37 13.80
CA GLU A 11 8.03 12.37 14.04
C GLU A 11 7.27 12.75 12.76
N PHE A 12 7.93 12.75 11.60
CA PHE A 12 7.33 13.15 10.32
C PHE A 12 7.53 12.11 9.22
N LEU A 13 6.50 11.93 8.39
CA LEU A 13 6.56 11.11 7.20
C LEU A 13 7.45 11.77 6.14
N ALA A 14 8.24 10.96 5.43
CA ALA A 14 8.84 11.40 4.19
C ALA A 14 7.78 11.39 3.08
N GLY A 15 7.64 12.51 2.36
CA GLY A 15 6.80 12.55 1.16
C GLY A 15 7.33 11.60 0.08
N LEU A 16 6.45 11.12 -0.80
CA LEU A 16 6.78 10.10 -1.81
C LEU A 16 8.03 10.45 -2.63
N GLU A 17 8.16 11.69 -3.10
CA GLU A 17 9.35 12.15 -3.84
C GLU A 17 10.64 11.98 -3.03
N ARG A 18 10.61 12.26 -1.73
CA ARG A 18 11.79 12.07 -0.87
C ARG A 18 12.12 10.59 -0.71
N CYS A 19 11.12 9.72 -0.59
CA CYS A 19 11.32 8.26 -0.55
C CYS A 19 11.96 7.76 -1.85
N VAL A 20 11.45 8.20 -3.00
CA VAL A 20 12.02 7.85 -4.33
C VAL A 20 13.47 8.29 -4.45
N LEU A 21 13.79 9.53 -4.10
CA LEU A 21 15.15 10.05 -4.27
C LEU A 21 16.16 9.39 -3.34
N LYS A 22 15.73 9.01 -2.14
CA LYS A 22 16.61 8.42 -1.14
C LYS A 22 16.80 6.92 -1.34
N ASP A 23 15.70 6.22 -1.60
CA ASP A 23 15.64 4.75 -1.56
C ASP A 23 15.38 4.12 -2.93
N GLY A 24 14.84 4.87 -3.89
CA GLY A 24 14.46 4.41 -5.23
C GLY A 24 15.63 4.23 -6.20
N ARG A 25 16.75 3.63 -5.75
CA ARG A 25 17.93 3.31 -6.59
C ARG A 25 17.63 2.36 -7.76
N ILE A 26 16.40 1.84 -7.85
CA ILE A 26 15.91 1.00 -8.94
C ILE A 26 15.62 1.83 -10.18
N PHE A 27 15.26 3.11 -10.02
CA PHE A 27 15.02 4.01 -11.15
C PHE A 27 16.34 4.61 -11.65
N SER A 28 16.52 4.62 -12.97
CA SER A 28 17.53 5.44 -13.60
C SER A 28 17.23 6.92 -13.36
N GLU A 29 18.27 7.77 -13.38
CA GLU A 29 18.10 9.22 -13.25
C GLU A 29 17.10 9.76 -14.30
N VAL A 30 17.10 9.19 -15.50
CA VAL A 30 16.18 9.56 -16.59
C VAL A 30 14.73 9.28 -16.20
N GLU A 31 14.44 8.11 -15.63
CA GLU A 31 13.09 7.73 -15.17
C GLU A 31 12.62 8.63 -14.03
N ILE A 32 13.49 8.95 -13.07
CA ILE A 32 13.18 9.89 -11.98
C ILE A 32 12.82 11.27 -12.54
N GLN A 33 13.59 11.78 -13.51
CA GLN A 33 13.31 13.09 -14.11
C GLN A 33 12.01 13.08 -14.92
N ALA A 34 11.72 12.01 -15.67
CA ALA A 34 10.47 11.86 -16.40
C ALA A 34 9.27 11.85 -15.45
N TRP A 35 9.32 11.04 -14.38
CA TRP A 35 8.30 10.97 -13.34
C TRP A 35 8.07 12.33 -12.66
N LYS A 36 9.15 13.04 -12.30
CA LYS A 36 9.07 14.40 -11.74
C LYS A 36 8.44 15.39 -12.71
N GLY A 37 8.74 15.28 -14.01
CA GLY A 37 8.17 16.13 -15.05
C GLY A 37 6.66 16.02 -15.12
N VAL A 38 6.15 14.78 -15.24
CA VAL A 38 4.71 14.48 -15.26
C VAL A 38 4.04 14.96 -13.97
N ARG A 39 4.62 14.62 -12.82
CA ARG A 39 4.14 15.03 -11.49
C ARG A 39 4.00 16.54 -11.40
N LYS A 40 5.04 17.30 -11.72
CA LYS A 40 5.02 18.78 -11.67
C LYS A 40 3.95 19.38 -12.59
N GLY A 41 3.77 18.81 -13.79
CA GLY A 41 2.71 19.21 -14.72
C GLY A 41 1.33 19.09 -14.09
N VAL A 42 1.01 17.93 -13.52
CA VAL A 42 -0.27 17.70 -12.85
C VAL A 42 -0.43 18.57 -11.60
N TYR A 43 0.58 18.68 -10.72
CA TYR A 43 0.51 19.56 -9.55
C TYR A 43 0.31 21.04 -9.90
N SER A 44 0.87 21.50 -11.02
CA SER A 44 0.64 22.87 -11.49
C SER A 44 -0.82 23.08 -11.93
N ALA A 45 -1.43 22.08 -12.56
CA ALA A 45 -2.84 22.08 -12.91
C ALA A 45 -3.75 22.00 -11.67
N LEU A 46 -3.32 21.27 -10.63
CA LEU A 46 -4.04 21.15 -9.36
C LEU A 46 -4.17 22.47 -8.60
N ARG A 47 -3.24 23.42 -8.78
CA ARG A 47 -3.37 24.77 -8.20
C ARG A 47 -4.57 25.55 -8.76
N GLY A 48 -5.15 25.11 -9.87
CA GLY A 48 -6.40 25.64 -10.43
C GLY A 48 -7.68 24.99 -9.87
N GLY A 49 -7.57 23.94 -9.05
CA GLY A 49 -8.70 23.20 -8.47
C GLY A 49 -8.47 21.68 -8.53
N TYR A 50 -8.24 21.04 -7.38
CA TYR A 50 -7.85 19.62 -7.29
C TYR A 50 -8.91 18.66 -7.85
N VAL A 51 -10.18 18.94 -7.54
CA VAL A 51 -11.32 18.08 -7.87
C VAL A 51 -11.61 18.08 -9.38
N GLU A 52 -11.43 19.22 -10.06
CA GLU A 52 -11.81 19.35 -11.46
C GLU A 52 -10.96 18.52 -12.42
N ILE A 53 -9.68 18.27 -12.12
CA ILE A 53 -8.82 17.56 -13.07
C ILE A 53 -9.08 16.05 -13.06
N PHE A 54 -9.46 15.50 -11.90
CA PHE A 54 -9.73 14.08 -11.72
C PHE A 54 -11.17 13.71 -12.07
N ASP A 55 -12.10 14.68 -12.06
CA ASP A 55 -13.51 14.46 -12.39
C ASP A 55 -13.85 14.67 -13.87
N LYS A 56 -13.01 15.42 -14.62
CA LYS A 56 -13.21 15.62 -16.06
C LYS A 56 -13.15 14.30 -16.83
N ARG A 57 -14.09 14.13 -17.78
CA ARG A 57 -14.16 12.98 -18.69
C ARG A 57 -14.23 13.46 -20.15
N PRO A 58 -13.46 12.85 -21.08
CA PRO A 58 -12.47 11.80 -20.84
C PRO A 58 -11.26 12.32 -20.03
N MET A 59 -10.66 11.44 -19.22
CA MET A 59 -9.49 11.80 -18.40
C MET A 59 -8.31 12.13 -19.31
N ARG A 60 -7.64 13.25 -19.04
CA ARG A 60 -6.44 13.66 -19.79
C ARG A 60 -5.33 12.63 -19.67
N GLN A 61 -4.54 12.49 -20.72
CA GLN A 61 -3.48 11.51 -20.79
C GLN A 61 -2.41 11.70 -19.71
N ASP A 62 -2.01 12.94 -19.42
CA ASP A 62 -1.02 13.26 -18.40
C ASP A 62 -1.51 12.96 -16.97
N VAL A 63 -2.82 13.07 -16.71
CA VAL A 63 -3.42 12.67 -15.42
C VAL A 63 -3.40 11.16 -15.27
N LYS A 64 -3.66 10.39 -16.33
CA LYS A 64 -3.54 8.93 -16.32
C LYS A 64 -2.11 8.49 -16.05
N GLU A 65 -1.15 9.10 -16.76
CA GLU A 65 0.29 8.83 -16.60
C GLU A 65 0.77 9.17 -15.18
N TYR A 66 0.29 10.29 -14.62
CA TYR A 66 0.55 10.65 -13.23
C TYR A 66 0.03 9.59 -12.26
N CYS A 67 -1.25 9.21 -12.36
CA CYS A 67 -1.84 8.20 -11.47
C CYS A 67 -1.11 6.85 -11.57
N ALA A 68 -0.83 6.38 -12.78
CA ALA A 68 -0.08 5.15 -13.00
C ALA A 68 1.33 5.24 -12.42
N GLY A 69 2.02 6.36 -12.65
CA GLY A 69 3.38 6.60 -12.15
C GLY A 69 3.45 6.60 -10.62
N GLU A 70 2.50 7.24 -9.93
CA GLU A 70 2.46 7.22 -8.45
C GLU A 70 2.30 5.78 -7.91
N VAL A 71 1.43 4.97 -8.51
CA VAL A 71 1.19 3.58 -8.06
C VAL A 71 2.39 2.68 -8.34
N THR A 72 2.98 2.74 -9.52
CA THR A 72 4.16 1.93 -9.87
C THR A 72 5.31 2.17 -8.90
N VAL A 73 5.60 3.44 -8.60
CA VAL A 73 6.64 3.82 -7.66
C VAL A 73 6.38 3.28 -6.25
N LEU A 74 5.13 3.27 -5.80
CA LEU A 74 4.77 2.74 -4.48
C LEU A 74 5.04 1.23 -4.36
N VAL A 75 4.76 0.45 -5.42
CA VAL A 75 5.03 -0.99 -5.45
C VAL A 75 6.53 -1.27 -5.32
N ASP A 76 7.37 -0.50 -6.01
CA ASP A 76 8.82 -0.68 -5.94
C ASP A 76 9.39 -0.25 -4.58
N LEU A 77 8.92 0.86 -4.03
CA LEU A 77 9.28 1.29 -2.68
C LEU A 77 8.85 0.26 -1.62
N PHE A 78 7.67 -0.35 -1.78
CA PHE A 78 7.23 -1.42 -0.90
C PHE A 78 8.24 -2.57 -0.88
N ARG A 79 8.66 -3.06 -2.06
CA ARG A 79 9.66 -4.14 -2.17
C ARG A 79 11.00 -3.78 -1.52
N ILE A 80 11.46 -2.54 -1.71
CA ILE A 80 12.70 -2.04 -1.09
C ILE A 80 12.58 -2.06 0.44
N TYR A 81 11.50 -1.50 0.98
CA TYR A 81 11.33 -1.43 2.43
C TYR A 81 11.04 -2.80 3.05
N ASP A 82 10.31 -3.67 2.35
CA ASP A 82 10.08 -5.05 2.78
C ASP A 82 11.41 -5.78 2.91
N ALA A 83 12.27 -5.71 1.88
CA ALA A 83 13.60 -6.31 1.94
C ALA A 83 14.46 -5.80 3.10
N LYS A 84 14.35 -4.51 3.46
CA LYS A 84 15.05 -3.92 4.61
C LYS A 84 14.49 -4.39 5.96
N LEU A 85 13.23 -4.82 6.02
CA LEU A 85 12.55 -5.27 7.24
C LEU A 85 12.57 -6.80 7.42
N LYS A 86 13.09 -7.55 6.45
CA LYS A 86 13.23 -9.02 6.53
C LYS A 86 14.23 -9.53 7.58
N PRO A 87 15.37 -8.86 7.85
CA PRO A 87 16.34 -9.38 8.82
C PRO A 87 15.71 -9.55 10.21
N PRO A 88 16.12 -10.57 11.00
CA PRO A 88 15.53 -10.84 12.32
C PRO A 88 15.55 -9.65 13.28
N GLY A 89 16.60 -8.82 13.23
CA GLY A 89 16.72 -7.61 14.05
C GLY A 89 15.66 -6.54 13.78
N GLU A 90 14.89 -6.67 12.71
CA GLU A 90 13.84 -5.74 12.30
C GLU A 90 12.42 -6.28 12.57
N ALA A 91 12.31 -7.45 13.23
CA ALA A 91 11.04 -8.14 13.49
C ALA A 91 10.02 -7.23 14.21
N PHE A 92 10.48 -6.48 15.21
CA PHE A 92 9.67 -5.47 15.90
C PHE A 92 9.03 -4.49 14.90
N TRP A 93 9.84 -3.86 14.04
CA TRP A 93 9.34 -2.88 13.08
C TRP A 93 8.38 -3.49 12.08
N ARG A 94 8.66 -4.70 11.61
CA ARG A 94 7.77 -5.42 10.69
C ARG A 94 6.39 -5.67 11.31
N ASN A 95 6.36 -6.17 12.55
CA ASN A 95 5.12 -6.43 13.28
C ASN A 95 4.37 -5.12 13.59
N TYR A 96 5.06 -4.13 14.13
CA TYR A 96 4.45 -2.85 14.50
C TYR A 96 3.89 -2.08 13.29
N ILE A 97 4.57 -2.14 12.14
CA ILE A 97 4.05 -1.61 10.88
C ILE A 97 2.79 -2.35 10.45
N LEU A 98 2.77 -3.68 10.55
CA LEU A 98 1.64 -4.50 10.13
C LEU A 98 0.38 -4.14 10.93
N ASP A 99 0.51 -4.07 12.26
CA ASP A 99 -0.60 -3.71 13.15
C ASP A 99 -1.07 -2.28 12.93
N THR A 100 -0.14 -1.34 12.80
CA THR A 100 -0.48 0.05 12.45
C THR A 100 -1.19 0.13 11.09
N THR A 101 -0.79 -0.70 10.12
CA THR A 101 -1.41 -0.74 8.79
C THR A 101 -2.82 -1.30 8.86
N ARG A 102 -3.02 -2.41 9.60
CA ARG A 102 -4.35 -2.99 9.85
C ARG A 102 -5.28 -1.97 10.48
N GLU A 103 -4.82 -1.27 11.51
CA GLU A 103 -5.63 -0.24 12.19
C GLU A 103 -5.96 0.93 11.26
N ARG A 104 -5.02 1.39 10.44
CA ARG A 104 -5.27 2.43 9.43
C ARG A 104 -6.32 2.01 8.40
N VAL A 105 -6.26 0.77 7.92
CA VAL A 105 -7.26 0.21 6.99
C VAL A 105 -8.62 0.07 7.67
N ARG A 106 -8.66 -0.32 8.94
CA ARG A 106 -9.89 -0.38 9.72
C ARG A 106 -10.52 1.01 9.85
N ARG A 107 -9.73 2.01 10.24
CA ARG A 107 -10.18 3.41 10.42
C ARG A 107 -10.60 4.07 9.12
N SER A 108 -9.98 3.75 7.99
CA SER A 108 -10.36 4.34 6.70
C SER A 108 -11.79 4.00 6.27
N ARG A 109 -12.38 2.96 6.86
CA ARG A 109 -13.75 2.50 6.62
C ARG A 109 -14.78 3.14 7.58
N GLU A 110 -14.33 3.88 8.58
CA GLU A 110 -15.22 4.51 9.58
C GLU A 110 -15.87 5.79 9.04
N SER A 111 -17.14 6.01 9.40
CA SER A 111 -17.88 7.23 9.06
C SER A 111 -17.27 8.42 9.79
N GLY A 112 -16.46 9.22 9.09
CA GLY A 112 -15.76 10.39 9.65
C GLY A 112 -14.25 10.39 9.44
N PHE A 113 -13.70 9.33 8.83
CA PHE A 113 -12.30 9.35 8.41
C PHE A 113 -12.08 10.44 7.34
N SER A 114 -11.24 11.43 7.67
CA SER A 114 -10.78 12.46 6.75
C SER A 114 -9.29 12.26 6.51
N GLY A 115 -8.91 11.77 5.34
CA GLY A 115 -7.51 11.55 4.95
C GLY A 115 -6.79 12.81 4.44
N ALA A 116 -7.27 14.00 4.79
CA ALA A 116 -6.72 15.29 4.35
C ALA A 116 -6.57 16.28 5.53
N SER A 117 -6.06 15.80 6.65
CA SER A 117 -5.79 16.58 7.85
C SER A 117 -4.44 17.29 7.74
N LYS A 118 -4.33 18.53 8.23
CA LYS A 118 -3.05 19.25 8.36
C LYS A 118 -2.01 18.52 9.23
N PHE A 119 -2.44 17.50 9.97
CA PHE A 119 -1.58 16.64 10.79
C PHE A 119 -1.14 15.35 10.06
N ASP A 120 -1.51 15.15 8.79
CA ASP A 120 -1.15 13.94 8.02
C ASP A 120 0.34 13.82 7.70
N ASP A 121 1.11 14.91 7.85
CA ASP A 121 2.56 14.87 7.68
C ASP A 121 3.29 14.26 8.90
N ARG A 122 2.61 14.16 10.06
CA ARG A 122 3.18 13.51 11.24
C ARG A 122 3.18 11.99 11.09
N GLY A 123 4.25 11.38 11.58
CA GLY A 123 4.30 9.94 11.76
C GLY A 123 3.19 9.47 12.70
N PRO A 124 2.74 8.21 12.57
CA PRO A 124 1.72 7.64 13.44
C PRO A 124 2.24 7.34 14.86
N TRP A 125 3.54 7.52 15.12
CA TRP A 125 4.20 7.18 16.37
C TRP A 125 5.08 8.35 16.83
N ASP A 126 4.98 8.69 18.10
CA ASP A 126 5.94 9.53 18.80
C ASP A 126 7.00 8.67 19.52
N SER A 127 8.01 9.31 20.12
CA SER A 127 9.09 8.57 20.77
C SER A 127 8.59 7.72 21.95
N GLU A 128 7.66 8.23 22.74
CA GLU A 128 7.13 7.55 23.94
C GLU A 128 6.36 6.29 23.54
N SER A 129 5.44 6.40 22.58
CA SER A 129 4.69 5.24 22.06
C SER A 129 5.59 4.20 21.37
N ILE A 130 6.73 4.61 20.80
CA ILE A 130 7.72 3.67 20.26
C ILE A 130 8.41 2.93 21.41
N GLU A 131 8.88 3.63 22.44
CA GLU A 131 9.53 3.03 23.61
C GLU A 131 8.61 2.04 24.30
N GLU A 132 7.36 2.42 24.59
CA GLU A 132 6.36 1.52 25.18
C GLU A 132 6.04 0.30 24.28
N ALA A 133 6.04 0.47 22.97
CA ALA A 133 5.82 -0.65 22.04
C ALA A 133 7.01 -1.61 22.02
N ILE A 134 8.24 -1.09 22.12
CA ILE A 134 9.45 -1.91 22.21
C ILE A 134 9.47 -2.69 23.51
N ASP A 135 9.14 -2.06 24.64
CA ASP A 135 9.12 -2.72 25.94
C ASP A 135 8.10 -3.85 25.96
N ARG A 136 6.87 -3.61 25.49
CA ARG A 136 5.84 -4.66 25.35
C ARG A 136 6.28 -5.80 24.45
N TRP A 137 6.86 -5.49 23.30
CA TRP A 137 7.38 -6.51 22.39
C TRP A 137 8.47 -7.37 23.05
N ASN A 138 9.37 -6.75 23.81
CA ASN A 138 10.41 -7.48 24.52
C ASN A 138 9.81 -8.35 25.63
N ASP A 139 8.84 -7.85 26.39
CA ASP A 139 8.14 -8.63 27.41
C ASP A 139 7.45 -9.86 26.79
N ASP A 140 6.74 -9.68 25.67
CA ASP A 140 6.06 -10.78 24.97
C ASP A 140 7.05 -11.84 24.46
N VAL A 141 8.16 -11.41 23.84
CA VAL A 141 9.21 -12.32 23.34
C VAL A 141 9.90 -13.06 24.50
N MET A 142 10.12 -12.38 25.63
CA MET A 142 10.75 -12.98 26.80
C MET A 142 9.81 -13.94 27.52
N ASP A 143 8.52 -13.62 27.60
CA ASP A 143 7.48 -14.51 28.16
C ASP A 143 7.37 -15.78 27.32
N GLU A 144 7.31 -15.66 25.98
CA GLU A 144 7.32 -16.80 25.05
C GLU A 144 8.59 -17.65 25.21
N ALA A 145 9.76 -17.04 25.36
CA ALA A 145 11.02 -17.76 25.56
C ALA A 145 11.11 -18.47 26.93
N LEU A 146 10.42 -17.97 27.96
CA LEU A 146 10.44 -18.52 29.32
C LEU A 146 9.33 -19.54 29.58
N HIS A 147 8.19 -19.40 28.90
CA HIS A 147 7.00 -20.22 29.08
C HIS A 147 6.68 -21.14 27.89
N GLY A 148 7.45 -21.05 26.80
CA GLY A 148 7.47 -22.02 25.72
C GLY A 148 8.07 -23.34 26.20
N GLU A 149 7.24 -24.18 26.82
CA GLU A 149 7.60 -25.54 27.24
C GLU A 149 8.09 -26.37 26.04
N GLY A 150 9.07 -27.23 26.34
CA GLY A 150 9.85 -27.99 25.38
C GLY A 150 9.03 -28.94 24.52
N ASP A 151 9.29 -28.87 23.23
CA ASP A 151 9.43 -30.04 22.38
C ASP A 151 10.82 -29.94 21.73
N ASP A 152 11.75 -30.65 22.34
CA ASP A 152 13.07 -31.01 21.82
C ASP A 152 12.94 -32.03 20.68
N ASP A 153 12.17 -31.68 19.65
CA ASP A 153 12.20 -32.35 18.36
C ASP A 153 12.76 -31.37 17.32
N TYR A 154 14.05 -31.58 17.03
CA TYR A 154 14.77 -31.06 15.88
C TYR A 154 13.91 -31.14 14.61
N LEU A 155 13.29 -30.04 14.21
CA LEU A 155 12.83 -29.85 12.84
C LEU A 155 13.75 -28.87 12.12
N ASP A 156 14.50 -29.51 11.22
CA ASP A 156 15.26 -28.98 10.11
C ASP A 156 14.69 -27.66 9.56
N LEU A 157 15.59 -26.69 9.42
CA LEU A 157 15.33 -25.37 8.88
C LEU A 157 15.19 -25.47 7.35
N GLU A 158 14.17 -26.20 6.88
CA GLU A 158 13.75 -26.11 5.48
C GLU A 158 12.93 -24.82 5.29
N VAL A 159 13.56 -23.90 4.57
CA VAL A 159 13.00 -22.85 3.73
C VAL A 159 11.46 -22.85 3.64
N TYR A 160 10.81 -22.04 4.46
CA TYR A 160 9.41 -21.67 4.21
C TYR A 160 9.36 -20.67 3.05
N ASP A 161 9.09 -21.21 1.86
CA ASP A 161 8.55 -20.50 0.72
C ASP A 161 7.14 -20.02 1.10
N TYR A 162 6.96 -18.72 1.31
CA TYR A 162 5.66 -18.14 1.62
C TYR A 162 4.80 -18.12 0.35
N ASP A 163 4.07 -19.22 0.14
CA ASP A 163 2.91 -19.29 -0.74
C ASP A 163 1.78 -18.45 -0.15
N TYR A 164 1.24 -17.50 -0.94
CA TYR A 164 0.09 -16.69 -0.55
C TYR A 164 -1.17 -17.54 -0.67
N GLY A 165 -1.40 -18.43 0.29
CA GLY A 165 -2.64 -19.15 0.48
C GLY A 165 -3.77 -18.18 0.87
N TRP A 166 -4.70 -17.96 -0.06
CA TRP A 166 -6.04 -17.47 0.27
C TRP A 166 -6.76 -18.58 1.03
N ASP A 167 -6.75 -18.50 2.36
CA ASP A 167 -7.66 -19.32 3.15
C ASP A 167 -9.07 -18.72 3.02
N ASN A 168 -9.87 -19.47 2.26
CA ASN A 168 -11.31 -19.45 2.30
C ASN A 168 -11.75 -19.80 3.72
N ASP A 169 -12.48 -18.91 4.37
CA ASP A 169 -13.47 -19.31 5.36
C ASP A 169 -14.80 -18.68 4.99
N ASP A 170 -15.78 -19.57 4.90
CA ASP A 170 -17.11 -19.39 4.39
C ASP A 170 -17.93 -18.35 5.18
N ASP A 171 -18.44 -17.33 4.49
CA ASP A 171 -19.63 -16.61 4.91
C ASP A 171 -20.67 -16.63 3.78
N ASP A 172 -21.72 -17.38 4.04
CA ASP A 172 -22.92 -17.67 3.27
C ASP A 172 -23.69 -16.39 2.87
N TYR A 173 -23.36 -15.81 1.72
CA TYR A 173 -24.25 -14.91 0.99
C TYR A 173 -24.71 -15.55 -0.30
N ARG A 174 -25.83 -16.26 -0.19
CA ARG A 174 -26.71 -16.70 -1.27
C ARG A 174 -27.00 -15.56 -2.24
N TRP A 175 -26.29 -15.51 -3.36
CA TRP A 175 -26.61 -14.66 -4.50
C TRP A 175 -27.97 -15.07 -5.04
N VAL A 176 -28.98 -14.23 -4.81
CA VAL A 176 -30.23 -14.32 -5.55
C VAL A 176 -29.93 -13.71 -6.92
N ASP A 177 -30.13 -14.51 -7.96
CA ASP A 177 -30.06 -14.10 -9.37
C ASP A 177 -31.40 -13.49 -9.75
N ASP A 178 -31.62 -12.23 -9.36
CA ASP A 178 -32.65 -11.37 -9.92
C ASP A 178 -32.09 -10.67 -11.16
N GLY A 179 -32.41 -11.26 -12.32
CA GLY A 179 -32.01 -10.81 -13.65
C GLY A 179 -32.29 -9.34 -14.01
N PRO A 180 -32.13 -9.00 -15.30
CA PRO A 180 -31.27 -7.93 -15.76
C PRO A 180 -31.74 -6.51 -15.37
N THR A 181 -30.92 -5.79 -14.61
CA THR A 181 -31.03 -4.34 -14.42
C THR A 181 -30.13 -3.60 -15.41
N ASN A 182 -30.63 -3.56 -16.64
CA ASN A 182 -30.46 -2.52 -17.66
C ASN A 182 -29.61 -1.27 -17.29
N CYS A 183 -28.46 -1.12 -17.97
CA CYS A 183 -28.07 0.14 -18.65
C CYS A 183 -27.36 -0.10 -20.00
N ARG A 184 -27.62 -1.27 -20.62
CA ARG A 184 -27.15 -1.61 -21.98
C ARG A 184 -28.23 -1.55 -23.07
N ASP A 185 -29.39 -0.96 -22.79
CA ASP A 185 -30.33 -0.54 -23.85
C ASP A 185 -29.88 0.76 -24.55
N ILE A 186 -28.62 1.18 -24.41
CA ILE A 186 -28.16 2.42 -25.00
C ILE A 186 -26.85 2.15 -25.75
N ILE A 187 -27.00 1.94 -27.07
CA ILE A 187 -25.99 2.07 -28.16
C ILE A 187 -25.17 0.78 -28.38
N ASN A 188 -25.12 0.12 -29.54
CA ASN A 188 -25.41 0.53 -30.92
C ASN A 188 -25.66 -0.69 -31.83
N ASP A 189 -26.63 -0.54 -32.72
CA ASP A 189 -26.61 -1.15 -34.05
C ASP A 189 -25.37 -0.64 -34.81
N CYS A 190 -24.32 -1.46 -34.98
CA CYS A 190 -23.49 -1.44 -36.19
C CYS A 190 -22.58 -2.68 -36.28
N ASP A 191 -22.66 -3.32 -37.44
CA ASP A 191 -21.68 -4.20 -38.08
C ASP A 191 -21.49 -5.62 -37.53
N TYR A 192 -22.53 -6.43 -37.73
CA TYR A 192 -22.38 -7.86 -37.99
C TYR A 192 -21.74 -8.03 -39.38
N HIS A 193 -20.42 -8.18 -39.43
CA HIS A 193 -19.74 -8.64 -40.64
C HIS A 193 -19.99 -10.14 -40.79
N ASP A 194 -20.82 -10.49 -41.76
CA ASP A 194 -20.98 -11.85 -42.29
C ASP A 194 -19.62 -12.43 -42.69
N TYR A 195 -19.18 -13.46 -41.97
CA TYR A 195 -18.21 -14.42 -42.47
C TYR A 195 -18.78 -15.83 -42.34
N TYR A 196 -18.79 -16.52 -43.48
CA TYR A 196 -19.09 -17.92 -43.79
C TYR A 196 -20.43 -18.21 -44.47
N SER A 197 -20.38 -18.37 -45.80
CA SER A 197 -20.69 -19.63 -46.49
C SER A 197 -20.25 -19.55 -47.97
N ASP A 198 -19.26 -20.40 -48.33
CA ASP A 198 -19.16 -21.05 -49.64
C ASP A 198 -19.84 -22.43 -49.52
#